data_AF-A0A970C4H6-F1
#
_entry.id   AF-A0A970C4H6-F1
#
_cell.length_a   1.000
_cell.length_b   1.000
_cell.length_c   1.000
_cell.angle_alpha   90.00
_cell.angle_beta   90.00
_cell.angle_gamma   90.00
#
_symmetry.space_group_name_H-M   'P 1'
#
loop_
_entity.id
_entity.type
_entity.pdbx_description
1 polymer ?
#
loop_
_entity_poly.entity_id
_entity_poly.type
_entity_poly.pdbx_seq_one_letter_code
_entity_poly.pdbx_strand_id
1 'polypeptide(L)'
;MSPLVKTEVIVGENTAELLLETDVVLFDPAVKIRNVTGEVLDITTYILPDTVLIQGRVKHHLFYVGTDMVVRHQAAEVPFCTYVRIPGTESFMQVSVHNCIESVLPDLTSDGQTVKLKTVLGLLAKVTETRELELEAGEGPVYLFPEISEESAIEEVNESAVTLIQPALKVIEIKVQVVISAAEVITDKVVVKGCLSEDIFTVGLEDGIEHHQKEELPFSTLVELPGACAGMKAQVNAQVEEIKYELTAQGTELKQKIIYLLGVKASQDVELSLSVGNTLIKAQRVVGTETLHKLLQHSLVLVPTAQKVNQVNGEVTEIATDVITGKIIVQGVFVARISFTGTDGINYESEERLPFVSYVLLAGAQPGMTAKVIPGVVGIIPEFNATDNLLHIKVFLKATVKALQWVQAAVAEVE
;
A
#
# COMPACT_ATOMS: atom_id res chain seq x y z
N MET A 1 -11.09 30.26 -2.25
CA MET A 1 -10.56 29.49 -3.38
C MET A 1 -10.70 28.04 -3.01
N SER A 2 -11.46 27.29 -3.80
CA SER A 2 -11.50 25.83 -3.64
C SER A 2 -10.13 25.26 -3.99
N PRO A 3 -9.64 24.23 -3.29
CA PRO A 3 -8.39 23.59 -3.68
C PRO A 3 -8.57 22.88 -5.03
N LEU A 4 -7.53 22.88 -5.85
CA LEU A 4 -7.47 22.09 -7.07
C LEU A 4 -7.48 20.61 -6.68
N VAL A 5 -8.38 19.83 -7.31
CA VAL A 5 -8.50 18.39 -7.06
C VAL A 5 -8.37 17.46 -8.28
N LYS A 6 -7.58 16.40 -8.17
CA LYS A 6 -7.17 15.39 -9.14
C LYS A 6 -8.03 14.17 -8.91
N THR A 7 -8.93 13.97 -9.85
CA THR A 7 -9.94 12.92 -9.76
C THR A 7 -10.21 12.29 -11.12
N GLU A 8 -10.82 11.10 -11.10
CA GLU A 8 -11.27 10.42 -12.31
C GLU A 8 -12.65 10.97 -12.70
N VAL A 9 -12.71 11.69 -13.81
CA VAL A 9 -13.95 12.11 -14.46
C VAL A 9 -14.45 10.97 -15.35
N ILE A 10 -15.73 10.66 -15.24
CA ILE A 10 -16.39 9.61 -16.00
C ILE A 10 -16.82 10.20 -17.33
N VAL A 11 -16.19 9.73 -18.40
CA VAL A 11 -16.49 10.14 -19.78
C VAL A 11 -17.76 9.43 -20.25
N GLY A 12 -17.89 8.15 -19.92
CA GLY A 12 -19.10 7.40 -20.18
C GLY A 12 -18.98 5.92 -19.81
N GLU A 13 -20.11 5.23 -19.85
CA GLU A 13 -20.19 3.79 -19.67
C GLU A 13 -21.25 3.20 -20.58
N ASN A 14 -21.01 1.99 -21.07
CA ASN A 14 -21.98 1.26 -21.88
C ASN A 14 -21.71 -0.24 -21.81
N THR A 15 -22.71 -1.04 -22.17
CA THR A 15 -22.67 -2.51 -22.13
C THR A 15 -22.60 -3.12 -23.51
N ALA A 16 -22.03 -4.33 -23.61
CA ALA A 16 -22.19 -5.22 -24.75
C ALA A 16 -22.52 -6.63 -24.28
N GLU A 17 -23.36 -7.32 -25.03
CA GLU A 17 -23.68 -8.73 -24.84
C GLU A 17 -23.16 -9.51 -26.05
N LEU A 18 -22.49 -10.63 -25.81
CA LEU A 18 -21.98 -11.52 -26.84
C LEU A 18 -22.58 -12.90 -26.71
N LEU A 19 -23.06 -13.43 -27.83
CA LEU A 19 -23.32 -14.86 -27.99
C LEU A 19 -22.10 -15.52 -28.66
N LEU A 20 -21.40 -16.36 -27.90
CA LEU A 20 -20.29 -17.17 -28.42
C LEU A 20 -20.80 -18.60 -28.66
N GLU A 21 -20.73 -19.05 -29.91
CA GLU A 21 -21.01 -20.43 -30.30
C GLU A 21 -19.68 -21.16 -30.53
N THR A 22 -19.49 -22.32 -29.88
CA THR A 22 -18.22 -23.06 -29.91
C THR A 22 -18.47 -24.55 -29.92
N ASP A 23 -17.81 -25.25 -30.85
CA ASP A 23 -17.79 -26.71 -30.89
C ASP A 23 -16.53 -27.24 -30.20
N VAL A 24 -16.72 -28.05 -29.16
CA VAL A 24 -15.63 -28.68 -28.40
C VAL A 24 -15.65 -30.18 -28.66
N VAL A 25 -14.57 -30.69 -29.28
CA VAL A 25 -14.37 -32.14 -29.44
C VAL A 25 -13.89 -32.71 -28.11
N LEU A 26 -14.62 -33.70 -27.59
CA LEU A 26 -14.29 -34.35 -26.33
C LEU A 26 -13.15 -35.35 -26.52
N PHE A 27 -12.26 -35.44 -25.53
CA PHE A 27 -11.18 -36.45 -25.54
C PHE A 27 -11.72 -37.88 -25.52
N ASP A 28 -12.87 -38.08 -24.88
CA ASP A 28 -13.60 -39.34 -24.87
C ASP A 28 -15.08 -39.09 -25.22
N PRO A 29 -15.74 -39.97 -26.00
CA PRO A 29 -17.16 -39.85 -26.27
C PRO A 29 -17.98 -39.82 -24.97
N ALA A 30 -18.88 -38.84 -24.87
CA ALA A 30 -19.78 -38.65 -23.73
C ALA A 30 -21.16 -39.25 -23.99
N VAL A 31 -21.76 -39.78 -22.92
CA VAL A 31 -23.18 -40.13 -22.87
C VAL A 31 -24.01 -38.91 -22.46
N LYS A 32 -23.46 -38.04 -21.60
CA LYS A 32 -24.16 -36.88 -21.06
C LYS A 32 -23.19 -35.80 -20.57
N ILE A 33 -23.58 -34.54 -20.76
CA ILE A 33 -22.95 -33.39 -20.11
C ILE A 33 -23.58 -33.17 -18.74
N ARG A 34 -22.74 -33.15 -17.70
CA ARG A 34 -23.18 -32.94 -16.32
C ARG A 34 -23.30 -31.45 -16.01
N ASN A 35 -22.26 -30.68 -16.33
CA ASN A 35 -22.23 -29.24 -16.15
C ASN A 35 -21.16 -28.61 -17.03
N VAL A 36 -21.34 -27.34 -17.38
CA VAL A 36 -20.29 -26.50 -17.96
C VAL A 36 -20.25 -25.18 -17.20
N THR A 37 -19.07 -24.81 -16.74
CA THR A 37 -18.83 -23.48 -16.14
C THR A 37 -17.90 -22.69 -17.05
N GLY A 38 -17.92 -21.36 -16.95
CA GLY A 38 -17.03 -20.49 -17.70
C GLY A 38 -16.34 -19.48 -16.81
N GLU A 39 -15.14 -19.07 -17.21
CA GLU A 39 -14.43 -17.90 -16.66
C GLU A 39 -13.88 -17.06 -17.81
N VAL A 40 -13.84 -15.74 -17.63
CA VAL A 40 -13.27 -14.80 -18.61
C VAL A 40 -11.82 -14.52 -18.26
N LEU A 41 -10.92 -14.64 -19.23
CA LEU A 41 -9.48 -14.48 -19.09
C LEU A 41 -8.93 -13.41 -20.03
N ASP A 42 -7.80 -12.82 -19.64
CA ASP A 42 -6.94 -11.97 -20.47
C ASP A 42 -7.65 -10.82 -21.18
N ILE A 43 -8.52 -10.11 -20.45
CA ILE A 43 -9.18 -8.92 -21.01
C ILE A 43 -8.12 -7.88 -21.37
N THR A 44 -8.06 -7.55 -22.66
CA THR A 44 -7.26 -6.45 -23.22
C THR A 44 -8.20 -5.44 -23.84
N THR A 45 -7.90 -4.16 -23.69
CA THR A 45 -8.75 -3.08 -24.22
C THR A 45 -7.96 -2.09 -25.04
N TYR A 46 -8.60 -1.52 -26.05
CA TYR A 46 -8.07 -0.43 -26.86
C TYR A 46 -9.13 0.66 -26.97
N ILE A 47 -8.78 1.89 -26.60
CA ILE A 47 -9.69 3.03 -26.73
C ILE A 47 -9.48 3.65 -28.10
N LEU A 48 -10.57 3.70 -28.86
CA LEU A 48 -10.69 4.37 -30.15
C LEU A 48 -11.62 5.58 -29.99
N PRO A 49 -11.63 6.53 -30.94
CA PRO A 49 -12.62 7.60 -30.96
C PRO A 49 -14.05 7.04 -30.84
N ASP A 50 -14.78 7.49 -29.82
CA ASP A 50 -16.17 7.12 -29.49
C ASP A 50 -16.44 5.61 -29.23
N THR A 51 -15.41 4.77 -29.09
CA THR A 51 -15.58 3.31 -28.99
C THR A 51 -14.42 2.65 -28.25
N VAL A 52 -14.73 1.63 -27.45
CA VAL A 52 -13.74 0.75 -26.83
C VAL A 52 -13.77 -0.61 -27.51
N LEU A 53 -12.63 -1.09 -27.99
CA LEU A 53 -12.43 -2.49 -28.40
C LEU A 53 -12.04 -3.32 -27.17
N ILE A 54 -12.73 -4.43 -26.95
CA ILE A 54 -12.47 -5.36 -25.85
C ILE A 54 -12.18 -6.73 -26.44
N GLN A 55 -11.04 -7.30 -26.06
CA GLN A 55 -10.60 -8.63 -26.45
C GLN A 55 -10.35 -9.47 -25.21
N GLY A 56 -10.55 -10.78 -25.32
CA GLY A 56 -10.24 -11.70 -24.23
C GLY A 56 -10.54 -13.14 -24.63
N ARG A 57 -10.56 -14.03 -23.65
CA ARG A 57 -10.90 -15.44 -23.83
C ARG A 57 -11.97 -15.86 -22.84
N VAL A 58 -12.87 -16.74 -23.25
CA VAL A 58 -13.71 -17.50 -22.33
C VAL A 58 -13.13 -18.90 -22.23
N LYS A 59 -12.84 -19.33 -21.00
CA LYS A 59 -12.42 -20.69 -20.70
C LYS A 59 -13.59 -21.46 -20.14
N HIS A 60 -14.03 -22.46 -20.88
CA HIS A 60 -15.08 -23.40 -20.47
C HIS A 60 -14.45 -24.57 -19.73
N HIS A 61 -15.05 -24.95 -18.59
CA HIS A 61 -14.77 -26.20 -17.89
C HIS A 61 -15.95 -27.14 -18.08
N LEU A 62 -15.75 -28.18 -18.90
CA LEU A 62 -16.75 -29.18 -19.21
C LEU A 62 -16.59 -30.37 -18.26
N PHE A 63 -17.68 -30.73 -17.59
CA PHE A 63 -17.79 -31.95 -16.80
C PHE A 63 -18.80 -32.87 -17.46
N TYR A 64 -18.37 -34.06 -17.87
CA TYR A 64 -19.19 -34.99 -18.64
C TYR A 64 -18.99 -36.44 -18.19
N VAL A 65 -19.93 -37.31 -18.57
CA VAL A 65 -19.91 -38.74 -18.28
C VAL A 65 -19.56 -39.48 -19.56
N GLY A 66 -18.46 -40.23 -19.57
CA GLY A 66 -18.07 -41.04 -20.72
C GLY A 66 -18.89 -42.33 -20.85
N THR A 67 -18.64 -43.07 -21.92
CA THR A 67 -19.33 -44.36 -22.20
C THR A 67 -19.04 -45.47 -21.18
N ASP A 68 -17.94 -45.36 -20.45
CA ASP A 68 -17.56 -46.20 -19.31
C ASP A 68 -18.20 -45.76 -17.97
N MET A 69 -19.11 -44.78 -18.02
CA MET A 69 -19.77 -44.18 -16.85
C MET A 69 -18.85 -43.40 -15.90
N VAL A 70 -17.63 -43.07 -16.33
CA VAL A 70 -16.68 -42.25 -15.55
C VAL A 70 -16.89 -40.77 -15.84
N VAL A 71 -16.92 -39.97 -14.77
CA VAL A 71 -16.97 -38.50 -14.86
C VAL A 71 -15.59 -37.98 -15.24
N ARG A 72 -15.53 -37.19 -16.30
CA ARG A 72 -14.32 -36.55 -16.82
C ARG A 72 -14.44 -35.04 -16.79
N HIS A 73 -13.29 -34.38 -16.83
CA HIS A 73 -13.14 -32.94 -16.97
C HIS A 73 -12.31 -32.63 -18.20
N GLN A 74 -12.73 -31.62 -18.95
CA GLN A 74 -11.97 -31.05 -20.06
C GLN A 74 -12.15 -29.52 -20.04
N ALA A 75 -11.10 -28.79 -20.40
CA ALA A 75 -11.17 -27.34 -20.58
C ALA A 75 -11.03 -26.99 -22.07
N ALA A 76 -11.71 -25.93 -22.49
CA ALA A 76 -11.59 -25.35 -23.82
C ALA A 76 -11.58 -23.82 -23.71
N GLU A 77 -10.79 -23.15 -24.55
CA GLU A 77 -10.70 -21.69 -24.57
C GLU A 77 -11.15 -21.14 -25.91
N VAL A 78 -11.91 -20.05 -25.86
CA VAL A 78 -12.49 -19.41 -27.04
C VAL A 78 -12.20 -17.91 -26.98
N PRO A 79 -11.48 -17.34 -27.97
CA PRO A 79 -11.27 -15.90 -28.02
C PRO A 79 -12.56 -15.16 -28.36
N PHE A 80 -12.73 -13.98 -27.81
CA PHE A 80 -13.77 -13.04 -28.22
C PHE A 80 -13.19 -11.65 -28.48
N CYS A 81 -13.91 -10.87 -29.27
CA CYS A 81 -13.56 -9.50 -29.62
C CYS A 81 -14.86 -8.73 -29.86
N THR A 82 -15.04 -7.60 -29.18
CA THR A 82 -16.23 -6.75 -29.34
C THR A 82 -15.90 -5.27 -29.29
N TYR A 83 -16.85 -4.45 -29.72
CA TYR A 83 -16.80 -3.00 -29.61
C TYR A 83 -17.94 -2.51 -28.71
N VAL A 84 -17.62 -1.61 -27.80
CA VAL A 84 -18.60 -0.90 -26.97
C VAL A 84 -18.55 0.58 -27.35
N ARG A 85 -19.66 1.12 -27.88
CA ARG A 85 -19.73 2.54 -28.23
C ARG A 85 -19.89 3.40 -26.99
N ILE A 86 -18.97 4.32 -26.77
CA ILE A 86 -18.98 5.28 -25.67
C ILE A 86 -18.56 6.62 -26.28
N PRO A 87 -19.50 7.53 -26.58
CA PRO A 87 -19.17 8.83 -27.17
C PRO A 87 -18.22 9.65 -26.29
N GLY A 88 -17.29 10.37 -26.91
CA GLY A 88 -16.33 11.25 -26.25
C GLY A 88 -15.03 10.57 -25.80
N THR A 89 -14.81 9.29 -26.12
CA THR A 89 -13.60 8.57 -25.71
C THR A 89 -12.39 8.88 -26.58
N GLU A 90 -11.23 9.05 -25.96
CA GLU A 90 -9.95 9.33 -26.62
C GLU A 90 -8.84 8.41 -26.10
N SER A 91 -7.78 8.21 -26.89
CA SER A 91 -6.77 7.16 -26.67
C SER A 91 -5.92 7.30 -25.39
N PHE A 92 -5.91 8.47 -24.76
CA PHE A 92 -5.17 8.71 -23.49
C PHE A 92 -6.00 8.41 -22.24
N MET A 93 -7.29 8.13 -22.40
CA MET A 93 -8.19 7.82 -21.30
C MET A 93 -7.95 6.42 -20.74
N GLN A 94 -8.61 6.09 -19.64
CA GLN A 94 -8.53 4.80 -18.97
C GLN A 94 -9.86 4.07 -19.11
N VAL A 95 -9.82 2.75 -19.22
CA VAL A 95 -11.03 1.92 -19.29
C VAL A 95 -10.99 0.79 -18.27
N SER A 96 -12.12 0.59 -17.61
CA SER A 96 -12.38 -0.57 -16.75
C SER A 96 -13.49 -1.42 -17.36
N VAL A 97 -13.31 -2.74 -17.35
CA VAL A 97 -14.28 -3.69 -17.89
C VAL A 97 -14.74 -4.64 -16.79
N HIS A 98 -16.03 -4.61 -16.49
CA HIS A 98 -16.69 -5.65 -15.71
C HIS A 98 -17.28 -6.69 -16.65
N ASN A 99 -17.12 -7.97 -16.34
CA ASN A 99 -17.61 -9.08 -17.15
C ASN A 99 -18.51 -10.02 -16.32
N CYS A 100 -19.46 -10.66 -16.98
CA CYS A 100 -20.32 -11.67 -16.39
C CYS A 100 -20.68 -12.73 -17.44
N ILE A 101 -20.46 -14.01 -17.13
CA ILE A 101 -20.99 -15.11 -17.94
C ILE A 101 -22.39 -15.41 -17.43
N GLU A 102 -23.38 -15.00 -18.21
CA GLU A 102 -24.79 -15.11 -17.82
C GLU A 102 -25.30 -16.54 -17.97
N SER A 103 -24.87 -17.23 -19.03
CA SER A 103 -25.20 -18.63 -19.24
C SER A 103 -24.21 -19.35 -20.15
N VAL A 104 -24.10 -20.66 -19.96
CA VAL A 104 -23.41 -21.59 -20.87
C VAL A 104 -24.35 -22.77 -21.12
N LEU A 105 -24.85 -22.90 -22.35
CA LEU A 105 -25.79 -23.94 -22.73
C LEU A 105 -25.07 -25.01 -23.59
N PRO A 106 -24.87 -26.23 -23.07
CA PRO A 106 -24.29 -27.32 -23.83
C PRO A 106 -25.35 -28.10 -24.64
N ASP A 107 -24.99 -28.45 -25.87
CA ASP A 107 -25.73 -29.34 -26.74
C ASP A 107 -24.79 -30.46 -27.25
N LEU A 108 -24.98 -31.68 -26.75
CA LEU A 108 -24.13 -32.83 -27.07
C LEU A 108 -24.61 -33.48 -28.38
N THR A 109 -23.68 -33.70 -29.32
CA THR A 109 -24.00 -34.38 -30.57
C THR A 109 -24.42 -35.84 -30.34
N SER A 110 -25.24 -36.38 -31.23
CA SER A 110 -25.80 -37.74 -31.09
C SER A 110 -24.74 -38.86 -31.05
N ASP A 111 -23.54 -38.63 -31.58
CA ASP A 111 -22.41 -39.55 -31.53
C ASP A 111 -21.57 -39.41 -30.24
N GLY A 112 -21.89 -38.45 -29.39
CA GLY A 112 -21.23 -38.19 -28.12
C GLY A 112 -19.84 -37.54 -28.24
N GLN A 113 -19.36 -37.22 -29.45
CA GLN A 113 -17.98 -36.79 -29.66
C GLN A 113 -17.78 -35.28 -29.50
N THR A 114 -18.81 -34.48 -29.73
CA THR A 114 -18.71 -33.01 -29.76
C THR A 114 -19.80 -32.38 -28.91
N VAL A 115 -19.44 -31.32 -28.19
CA VAL A 115 -20.39 -30.48 -27.47
C VAL A 115 -20.40 -29.10 -28.11
N LYS A 116 -21.58 -28.65 -28.53
CA LYS A 116 -21.80 -27.27 -28.95
C LYS A 116 -22.16 -26.44 -27.73
N LEU A 117 -21.40 -25.38 -27.49
CA LEU A 117 -21.62 -24.47 -26.39
C LEU A 117 -22.19 -23.16 -26.93
N LYS A 118 -23.28 -22.69 -26.34
CA LYS A 118 -23.78 -21.32 -26.50
C LYS A 118 -23.53 -20.56 -25.21
N THR A 119 -22.62 -19.60 -25.26
CA THR A 119 -22.25 -18.79 -24.10
C THR A 119 -22.74 -17.37 -24.28
N VAL A 120 -23.48 -16.86 -23.29
CA VAL A 120 -23.88 -15.45 -23.23
C VAL A 120 -22.93 -14.73 -22.27
N LEU A 121 -22.17 -13.77 -22.81
CA LEU A 121 -21.20 -12.97 -22.09
C LEU A 121 -21.66 -11.51 -22.06
N GLY A 122 -21.92 -10.99 -20.86
CA GLY A 122 -22.17 -9.57 -20.60
C GLY A 122 -20.87 -8.84 -20.25
N LEU A 123 -20.67 -7.67 -20.86
CA LEU A 123 -19.55 -6.77 -20.61
C LEU A 123 -20.09 -5.36 -20.30
N LEU A 124 -19.54 -4.70 -19.29
CA LEU A 124 -19.74 -3.29 -18.99
C LEU A 124 -18.38 -2.59 -19.07
N ALA A 125 -18.24 -1.67 -20.03
CA ALA A 125 -17.06 -0.82 -20.14
C ALA A 125 -17.35 0.56 -19.56
N LYS A 126 -16.45 1.04 -18.72
CA LYS A 126 -16.48 2.38 -18.12
C LYS A 126 -15.19 3.10 -18.47
N VAL A 127 -15.29 4.27 -19.10
CA VAL A 127 -14.15 5.10 -19.48
C VAL A 127 -14.04 6.30 -18.55
N THR A 128 -12.84 6.52 -18.04
CA THR A 128 -12.50 7.61 -17.14
C THR A 128 -11.30 8.40 -17.65
N GLU A 129 -11.24 9.66 -17.30
CA GLU A 129 -10.12 10.55 -17.55
C GLU A 129 -9.66 11.16 -16.22
N THR A 130 -8.36 11.10 -15.92
CA THR A 130 -7.82 11.80 -14.74
C THR A 130 -7.68 13.28 -15.07
N ARG A 131 -8.37 14.15 -14.32
CA ARG A 131 -8.31 15.61 -14.47
C ARG A 131 -8.06 16.30 -13.13
N GLU A 132 -7.43 17.46 -13.20
CA GLU A 132 -7.33 18.41 -12.09
C GLU A 132 -8.45 19.45 -12.24
N LEU A 133 -9.31 19.55 -11.23
CA LEU A 133 -10.55 20.32 -11.24
C LEU A 133 -10.63 21.20 -10.00
N GLU A 134 -10.99 22.47 -10.15
CA GLU A 134 -11.44 23.26 -9.00
C GLU A 134 -12.94 22.97 -8.79
N LEU A 135 -13.29 22.33 -7.68
CA LEU A 135 -14.68 21.94 -7.41
C LEU A 135 -15.38 22.98 -6.52
N GLU A 136 -16.65 23.25 -6.81
CA GLU A 136 -17.45 24.21 -6.06
C GLU A 136 -17.85 23.63 -4.70
N ALA A 137 -17.45 24.31 -3.62
CA ALA A 137 -17.86 23.95 -2.28
C ALA A 137 -19.37 24.17 -2.08
N GLY A 138 -20.04 23.23 -1.40
CA GLY A 138 -21.48 23.27 -1.17
C GLY A 138 -21.91 22.50 0.07
N GLU A 139 -23.22 22.30 0.22
CA GLU A 139 -23.83 21.55 1.34
C GLU A 139 -24.03 20.05 1.04
N GLY A 140 -23.47 19.55 -0.06
CA GLY A 140 -23.58 18.14 -0.44
C GLY A 140 -22.71 17.21 0.42
N PRO A 141 -22.64 15.91 0.04
CA PRO A 141 -21.82 14.95 0.75
C PRO A 141 -20.34 15.36 0.79
N VAL A 142 -19.65 14.92 1.84
CA VAL A 142 -18.21 15.10 1.97
C VAL A 142 -17.50 14.02 1.14
N TYR A 143 -16.57 14.45 0.29
CA TYR A 143 -15.69 13.58 -0.46
C TYR A 143 -14.25 13.76 0.00
N LEU A 144 -13.53 12.65 0.10
CA LEU A 144 -12.12 12.59 0.40
C LEU A 144 -11.34 12.52 -0.93
N PHE A 145 -10.55 13.55 -1.20
CA PHE A 145 -9.59 13.59 -2.29
C PHE A 145 -8.19 13.41 -1.69
N PRO A 146 -7.47 12.35 -2.05
CA PRO A 146 -6.09 12.16 -1.60
C PRO A 146 -5.20 13.12 -2.37
N GLU A 147 -4.94 14.32 -1.83
CA GLU A 147 -4.44 15.39 -2.68
C GLU A 147 -3.65 16.53 -2.05
N ILE A 148 -2.34 16.39 -2.16
CA ILE A 148 -1.47 17.05 -3.15
C ILE A 148 -0.20 16.25 -2.97
N SER A 149 0.19 15.44 -3.95
CA SER A 149 1.37 14.61 -3.82
C SER A 149 2.53 15.25 -4.55
N GLU A 150 3.26 16.12 -3.87
CA GLU A 150 4.55 16.56 -4.41
C GLU A 150 5.57 15.46 -4.16
N GLU A 151 6.34 15.14 -5.19
CA GLU A 151 7.44 14.19 -5.10
C GLU A 151 8.74 14.83 -5.59
N SER A 152 9.81 14.62 -4.83
CA SER A 152 11.16 15.06 -5.18
C SER A 152 12.13 13.98 -4.77
N ALA A 153 13.21 13.84 -5.53
CA ALA A 153 14.27 12.91 -5.22
C ALA A 153 15.61 13.66 -5.24
N ILE A 154 16.41 13.48 -4.20
CA ILE A 154 17.76 14.02 -4.12
C ILE A 154 18.76 12.91 -3.85
N GLU A 155 19.98 13.10 -4.35
CA GLU A 155 21.14 12.30 -4.00
C GLU A 155 21.92 13.00 -2.89
N GLU A 156 22.22 12.27 -1.83
CA GLU A 156 23.02 12.73 -0.70
C GLU A 156 24.34 11.98 -0.63
N VAL A 157 25.36 12.66 -0.11
CA VAL A 157 26.71 12.12 0.05
C VAL A 157 27.16 12.33 1.49
N ASN A 158 27.42 11.24 2.20
CA ASN A 158 28.06 11.28 3.51
C ASN A 158 29.54 10.89 3.37
N GLU A 159 30.45 11.80 3.74
CA GLU A 159 31.88 11.51 3.86
C GLU A 159 32.25 11.50 5.35
N SER A 160 32.76 10.37 5.83
CA SER A 160 33.08 10.16 7.23
C SER A 160 34.33 9.30 7.40
N ALA A 161 34.87 9.32 8.62
CA ALA A 161 35.97 8.46 9.02
C ALA A 161 35.57 7.72 10.29
N VAL A 162 35.53 6.39 10.22
CA VAL A 162 35.17 5.52 11.34
C VAL A 162 36.45 5.01 11.98
N THR A 163 36.58 5.21 13.29
CA THR A 163 37.68 4.60 14.06
C THR A 163 37.29 3.16 14.37
N LEU A 164 38.12 2.21 13.92
CA LEU A 164 37.88 0.79 14.17
C LEU A 164 38.28 0.46 15.61
N ILE A 165 37.41 -0.25 16.33
CA ILE A 165 37.64 -0.70 17.71
C ILE A 165 38.92 -1.56 17.79
N GLN A 166 39.19 -2.32 16.73
CA GLN A 166 40.42 -3.09 16.57
C GLN A 166 41.09 -2.74 15.24
N PRO A 167 42.43 -2.62 15.19
CA PRO A 167 43.14 -2.44 13.94
C PRO A 167 42.83 -3.60 12.97
N ALA A 168 42.40 -3.27 11.75
CA ALA A 168 42.05 -4.23 10.73
C ALA A 168 43.16 -4.40 9.68
N LEU A 169 43.37 -5.64 9.24
CA LEU A 169 44.18 -5.95 8.06
C LEU A 169 43.46 -5.58 6.76
N LYS A 170 42.14 -5.83 6.70
CA LYS A 170 41.28 -5.53 5.55
C LYS A 170 39.82 -5.45 5.98
N VAL A 171 39.03 -4.76 5.16
CA VAL A 171 37.56 -4.76 5.22
C VAL A 171 37.03 -5.92 4.39
N ILE A 172 36.08 -6.67 4.95
CA ILE A 172 35.38 -7.77 4.26
C ILE A 172 34.17 -7.20 3.53
N GLU A 173 33.32 -6.48 4.28
CA GLU A 173 32.05 -5.98 3.82
C GLU A 173 31.63 -4.80 4.70
N ILE A 174 30.94 -3.83 4.10
CA ILE A 174 30.24 -2.78 4.82
C ILE A 174 28.80 -2.83 4.34
N LYS A 175 27.87 -3.10 5.25
CA LYS A 175 26.44 -3.01 4.96
C LYS A 175 25.91 -1.73 5.55
N VAL A 176 25.20 -0.94 4.75
CA VAL A 176 24.62 0.31 5.19
C VAL A 176 23.12 0.28 4.92
N GLN A 177 22.35 0.69 5.91
CA GLN A 177 20.92 0.94 5.78
C GLN A 177 20.62 2.38 6.18
N VAL A 178 19.86 3.08 5.34
CA VAL A 178 19.33 4.41 5.69
C VAL A 178 18.08 4.22 6.55
N VAL A 179 18.10 4.74 7.77
CA VAL A 179 16.96 4.71 8.70
C VAL A 179 16.43 6.12 8.88
N ILE A 180 15.21 6.38 8.38
CA ILE A 180 14.55 7.68 8.55
C ILE A 180 13.94 7.74 9.95
N SER A 181 14.33 8.76 10.72
CA SER A 181 13.84 8.99 12.08
C SER A 181 12.73 10.03 12.15
N ALA A 182 12.75 11.02 11.25
CA ALA A 182 11.68 12.01 11.11
C ALA A 182 11.67 12.64 9.71
N ALA A 183 10.48 13.03 9.25
CA ALA A 183 10.30 13.86 8.06
C ALA A 183 9.26 14.94 8.36
N GLU A 184 9.67 16.20 8.34
CA GLU A 184 8.83 17.34 8.67
C GLU A 184 8.61 18.22 7.44
N VAL A 185 7.36 18.40 7.04
CA VAL A 185 7.01 19.28 5.93
C VAL A 185 6.91 20.72 6.43
N ILE A 186 7.70 21.59 5.81
CA ILE A 186 7.61 23.04 5.94
C ILE A 186 7.22 23.62 4.57
N THR A 187 7.02 24.94 4.49
CA THR A 187 6.66 25.56 3.20
C THR A 187 7.72 25.28 2.14
N ASP A 188 7.27 24.67 1.04
CA ASP A 188 8.01 24.25 -0.16
C ASP A 188 9.18 23.28 0.06
N LYS A 189 9.33 22.71 1.26
CA LYS A 189 10.49 21.91 1.64
C LYS A 189 10.13 20.81 2.63
N VAL A 190 10.94 19.77 2.69
CA VAL A 190 10.84 18.71 3.72
C VAL A 190 12.18 18.55 4.42
N VAL A 191 12.16 18.66 5.75
CA VAL A 191 13.33 18.36 6.59
C VAL A 191 13.33 16.87 6.89
N VAL A 192 14.31 16.15 6.34
CA VAL A 192 14.48 14.71 6.54
C VAL A 192 15.62 14.49 7.52
N LYS A 193 15.33 13.75 8.60
CA LYS A 193 16.29 13.33 9.61
C LYS A 193 16.36 11.82 9.64
N GLY A 194 17.56 11.29 9.81
CA GLY A 194 17.79 9.86 9.88
C GLY A 194 19.19 9.54 10.35
N CYS A 195 19.56 8.26 10.24
CA CYS A 195 20.93 7.80 10.38
C CYS A 195 21.27 6.77 9.31
N LEU A 196 22.55 6.70 8.96
CA LEU A 196 23.12 5.56 8.25
C LEU A 196 23.53 4.55 9.32
N SER A 197 22.81 3.43 9.41
CA SER A 197 23.17 2.30 10.27
C SER A 197 24.12 1.40 9.50
N GLU A 198 25.34 1.29 9.98
CA GLU A 198 26.42 0.57 9.33
C GLU A 198 26.79 -0.69 10.11
N ASP A 199 26.95 -1.80 9.41
CA ASP A 199 27.61 -3.00 9.90
C ASP A 199 28.93 -3.17 9.13
N ILE A 200 30.03 -2.97 9.84
CA ILE A 200 31.39 -3.03 9.29
C ILE A 200 31.99 -4.37 9.71
N PHE A 201 32.31 -5.20 8.71
CA PHE A 201 32.98 -6.48 8.91
C PHE A 201 34.44 -6.38 8.48
N THR A 202 35.36 -6.65 9.39
CA THR A 202 36.80 -6.54 9.15
C THR A 202 37.53 -7.81 9.57
N VAL A 203 38.76 -7.99 9.09
CA VAL A 203 39.69 -9.00 9.62
C VAL A 203 40.72 -8.28 10.50
N GLY A 204 40.89 -8.71 11.74
CA GLY A 204 41.83 -8.12 12.69
C GLY A 204 43.28 -8.26 12.23
N LEU A 205 44.08 -7.22 12.44
CA LEU A 205 45.48 -7.16 12.04
C LEU A 205 46.35 -8.11 12.87
N GLU A 206 46.00 -8.31 14.15
CA GLU A 206 46.80 -9.11 15.09
C GLU A 206 46.36 -10.58 15.16
N ASP A 207 45.05 -10.83 15.15
CA ASP A 207 44.50 -12.17 15.34
C ASP A 207 44.09 -12.87 14.03
N GLY A 208 43.92 -12.12 12.95
CA GLY A 208 43.46 -12.64 11.66
C GLY A 208 42.02 -13.14 11.68
N ILE A 209 41.22 -12.77 12.68
CA ILE A 209 39.83 -13.22 12.86
C ILE A 209 38.87 -12.11 12.39
N GLU A 210 37.64 -12.50 12.05
CA GLU A 210 36.59 -11.56 11.67
C GLU A 210 36.03 -10.82 12.88
N HIS A 211 35.95 -9.49 12.76
CA HIS A 211 35.35 -8.59 13.74
C HIS A 211 34.17 -7.87 13.12
N HIS A 212 33.20 -7.54 13.97
CA HIS A 212 32.01 -6.78 13.61
C HIS A 212 31.95 -5.51 14.47
N GLN A 213 31.74 -4.38 13.81
CA GLN A 213 31.50 -3.10 14.44
C GLN A 213 30.25 -2.47 13.84
N LYS A 214 29.37 -1.98 14.71
CA LYS A 214 28.21 -1.19 14.32
C LYS A 214 28.53 0.30 14.48
N GLU A 215 28.17 1.09 13.49
CA GLU A 215 28.27 2.55 13.53
C GLU A 215 26.93 3.19 13.13
N GLU A 216 26.60 4.34 13.71
CA GLU A 216 25.40 5.09 13.35
C GLU A 216 25.77 6.54 13.03
N LEU A 217 25.66 6.92 11.76
CA LEU A 217 25.96 8.27 11.31
C LEU A 217 24.67 9.07 11.12
N PRO A 218 24.30 9.97 12.05
CA PRO A 218 23.09 10.77 11.92
C PRO A 218 23.25 11.79 10.79
N PHE A 219 22.15 12.03 10.07
CA PHE A 219 22.06 13.08 9.06
C PHE A 219 20.76 13.90 9.23
N SER A 220 20.81 15.12 8.72
CA SER A 220 19.65 16.00 8.58
C SER A 220 19.81 16.78 7.29
N THR A 221 18.91 16.57 6.33
CA THR A 221 18.91 17.26 5.05
C THR A 221 17.56 17.94 4.79
N LEU A 222 17.55 18.85 3.83
CA LEU A 222 16.40 19.61 3.43
C LEU A 222 16.16 19.37 1.94
N VAL A 223 15.02 18.77 1.63
CA VAL A 223 14.60 18.43 0.26
C VAL A 223 13.66 19.50 -0.23
N GLU A 224 13.99 20.15 -1.35
CA GLU A 224 13.09 21.10 -2.01
C GLU A 224 11.90 20.33 -2.60
N LEU A 225 10.70 20.79 -2.28
CA LEU A 225 9.44 20.20 -2.66
C LEU A 225 8.38 21.31 -2.86
N PRO A 226 8.46 22.06 -3.98
CA PRO A 226 7.56 23.19 -4.24
C PRO A 226 6.08 22.78 -4.16
N GLY A 227 5.25 23.55 -3.48
CA GLY A 227 3.84 23.22 -3.22
C GLY A 227 3.60 22.51 -1.88
N ALA A 228 4.66 22.03 -1.20
CA ALA A 228 4.53 21.43 0.11
C ALA A 228 4.13 22.46 1.18
N CYS A 229 3.16 22.12 2.04
CA CYS A 229 2.66 23.00 3.09
C CYS A 229 2.68 22.31 4.46
N ALA A 230 2.84 23.10 5.52
CA ALA A 230 2.81 22.60 6.90
C ALA A 230 1.48 21.86 7.18
N GLY A 231 1.58 20.61 7.65
CA GLY A 231 0.42 19.73 7.88
C GLY A 231 0.28 18.59 6.85
N MET A 232 1.02 18.63 5.73
CA MET A 232 1.18 17.47 4.85
C MET A 232 1.96 16.34 5.55
N LYS A 233 1.63 15.10 5.20
CA LYS A 233 2.38 13.91 5.62
C LYS A 233 3.48 13.62 4.62
N ALA A 234 4.73 13.67 5.06
CA ALA A 234 5.86 13.22 4.28
C ALA A 234 6.04 11.69 4.41
N GLN A 235 6.25 11.04 3.27
CA GLN A 235 6.79 9.69 3.17
C GLN A 235 8.19 9.82 2.55
N VAL A 236 9.17 9.13 3.11
CA VAL A 236 10.54 9.16 2.61
C VAL A 236 10.97 7.73 2.35
N ASN A 237 11.34 7.45 1.11
CA ASN A 237 12.00 6.23 0.71
C ASN A 237 13.49 6.52 0.55
N ALA A 238 14.33 5.61 1.01
CA ALA A 238 15.77 5.77 0.94
C ALA A 238 16.43 4.51 0.40
N GLN A 239 17.47 4.69 -0.41
CA GLN A 239 18.24 3.59 -0.99
C GLN A 239 19.72 3.97 -1.02
N VAL A 240 20.59 3.06 -0.57
CA VAL A 240 22.04 3.21 -0.74
C VAL A 240 22.40 2.83 -2.16
N GLU A 241 23.08 3.74 -2.87
CA GLU A 241 23.51 3.54 -4.25
C GLU A 241 24.96 3.05 -4.32
N GLU A 242 25.85 3.66 -3.55
CA GLU A 242 27.27 3.32 -3.59
C GLU A 242 27.96 3.57 -2.24
N ILE A 243 28.89 2.67 -1.89
CA ILE A 243 29.80 2.83 -0.75
C ILE A 243 31.23 2.74 -1.27
N LYS A 244 31.97 3.84 -1.16
CA LYS A 244 33.42 3.89 -1.43
C LYS A 244 34.14 3.97 -0.10
N TYR A 245 35.22 3.22 0.06
CA TYR A 245 36.00 3.24 1.29
C TYR A 245 37.50 3.07 1.05
N GLU A 246 38.28 3.56 2.01
CA GLU A 246 39.73 3.43 2.08
C GLU A 246 40.13 3.14 3.53
N LEU A 247 40.76 1.99 3.75
CA LEU A 247 41.34 1.64 5.04
C LEU A 247 42.73 2.26 5.16
N THR A 248 43.00 2.95 6.27
CA THR A 248 44.31 3.53 6.54
C THR A 248 45.40 2.45 6.66
N ALA A 249 46.65 2.81 6.38
CA ALA A 249 47.78 1.88 6.43
C ALA A 249 48.01 1.26 7.82
N GLN A 250 47.59 1.95 8.88
CA GLN A 250 47.64 1.46 10.27
C GLN A 250 46.48 0.52 10.61
N GLY A 251 45.45 0.42 9.74
CA GLY A 251 44.27 -0.40 9.96
C GLY A 251 43.29 0.15 11.00
N THR A 252 43.54 1.35 11.56
CA THR A 252 42.77 1.89 12.69
C THR A 252 41.60 2.78 12.28
N GLU A 253 41.61 3.29 11.06
CA GLU A 253 40.61 4.23 10.56
C GLU A 253 40.15 3.83 9.15
N LEU A 254 38.84 3.85 8.95
CA LEU A 254 38.17 3.59 7.69
C LEU A 254 37.56 4.90 7.17
N LYS A 255 38.13 5.45 6.10
CA LYS A 255 37.54 6.60 5.41
C LYS A 255 36.50 6.10 4.44
N GLN A 256 35.33 6.70 4.44
CA GLN A 256 34.24 6.24 3.59
C GLN A 256 33.44 7.40 3.01
N LYS A 257 32.83 7.10 1.87
CA LYS A 257 31.92 7.95 1.12
C LYS A 257 30.71 7.12 0.74
N ILE A 258 29.58 7.43 1.33
CA ILE A 258 28.32 6.72 1.13
C ILE A 258 27.39 7.64 0.33
N ILE A 259 26.93 7.16 -0.83
CA ILE A 259 26.00 7.84 -1.72
C ILE A 259 24.65 7.15 -1.59
N TYR A 260 23.60 7.92 -1.31
CA TYR A 260 22.25 7.39 -1.14
C TYR A 260 21.20 8.34 -1.72
N LEU A 261 20.14 7.75 -2.28
CA LEU A 261 18.99 8.45 -2.83
C LEU A 261 17.92 8.59 -1.76
N LEU A 262 17.35 9.79 -1.62
CA LEU A 262 16.17 10.07 -0.82
C LEU A 262 15.03 10.49 -1.75
N GLY A 263 13.98 9.67 -1.85
CA GLY A 263 12.71 10.02 -2.50
C GLY A 263 11.71 10.49 -1.46
N VAL A 264 11.28 11.74 -1.55
CA VAL A 264 10.32 12.36 -0.64
C VAL A 264 9.01 12.59 -1.35
N LYS A 265 7.92 12.16 -0.72
CA LYS A 265 6.54 12.38 -1.16
C LYS A 265 5.76 13.05 -0.04
N ALA A 266 5.33 14.30 -0.21
CA ALA A 266 4.43 14.94 0.75
C ALA A 266 3.00 14.83 0.25
N SER A 267 2.06 14.43 1.10
CA SER A 267 0.64 14.33 0.76
C SER A 267 -0.27 14.79 1.88
N GLN A 268 -1.37 15.46 1.51
CA GLN A 268 -2.46 15.78 2.43
C GLN A 268 -3.76 15.25 1.84
N ASP A 269 -4.63 14.72 2.70
CA ASP A 269 -6.00 14.45 2.27
C ASP A 269 -6.83 15.71 2.40
N VAL A 270 -7.64 15.98 1.39
CA VAL A 270 -8.59 17.08 1.38
C VAL A 270 -10.00 16.50 1.49
N GLU A 271 -10.79 17.04 2.42
CA GLU A 271 -12.21 16.75 2.51
C GLU A 271 -13.01 17.95 2.04
N LEU A 272 -13.81 17.75 0.99
CA LEU A 272 -14.65 18.78 0.41
C LEU A 272 -16.12 18.36 0.46
N SER A 273 -16.96 19.26 0.94
CA SER A 273 -18.41 19.18 0.72
C SER A 273 -18.69 19.89 -0.60
N LEU A 274 -19.32 19.20 -1.55
CA LEU A 274 -19.44 19.69 -2.93
C LEU A 274 -20.87 20.00 -3.32
N SER A 275 -21.06 21.03 -4.14
CA SER A 275 -22.33 21.31 -4.82
C SER A 275 -22.60 20.27 -5.91
N VAL A 276 -23.89 19.97 -6.13
CA VAL A 276 -24.32 19.06 -7.21
C VAL A 276 -24.19 19.79 -8.55
N GLY A 277 -23.57 19.15 -9.52
CA GLY A 277 -23.41 19.69 -10.87
C GLY A 277 -23.49 18.61 -11.94
N ASN A 278 -22.87 18.86 -13.10
CA ASN A 278 -22.97 17.99 -14.28
C ASN A 278 -21.74 17.08 -14.47
N THR A 279 -20.62 17.40 -13.82
CA THR A 279 -19.39 16.62 -13.98
C THR A 279 -19.48 15.38 -13.13
N LEU A 280 -19.45 14.20 -13.77
CA LEU A 280 -19.49 12.93 -13.08
C LEU A 280 -18.07 12.52 -12.69
N ILE A 281 -17.78 12.49 -11.39
CA ILE A 281 -16.49 12.05 -10.87
C ILE A 281 -16.62 10.72 -10.13
N LYS A 282 -15.55 9.96 -10.10
CA LYS A 282 -15.40 8.81 -9.21
C LYS A 282 -14.60 9.25 -7.98
N ALA A 283 -15.26 9.28 -6.84
CA ALA A 283 -14.69 9.81 -5.61
C ALA A 283 -14.98 8.91 -4.40
N GLN A 284 -14.16 9.07 -3.35
CA GLN A 284 -14.39 8.42 -2.06
C GLN A 284 -15.29 9.32 -1.22
N ARG A 285 -16.56 8.96 -1.10
CA ARG A 285 -17.47 9.64 -0.17
C ARG A 285 -17.13 9.25 1.26
N VAL A 286 -17.01 10.24 2.15
CA VAL A 286 -16.89 10.03 3.59
C VAL A 286 -18.27 9.72 4.14
N VAL A 287 -18.48 8.46 4.52
CA VAL A 287 -19.75 7.97 5.09
C VAL A 287 -19.86 8.35 6.56
N GLY A 288 -18.73 8.44 7.25
CA GLY A 288 -18.65 8.91 8.62
C GLY A 288 -17.22 8.93 9.13
N THR A 289 -17.01 9.63 10.23
CA THR A 289 -15.73 9.73 10.92
C THR A 289 -15.95 9.51 12.41
N GLU A 290 -15.15 8.63 13.01
CA GLU A 290 -15.19 8.33 14.44
C GLU A 290 -13.79 8.38 15.05
N THR A 291 -13.75 8.56 16.37
CA THR A 291 -12.49 8.52 17.12
C THR A 291 -12.38 7.19 17.88
N LEU A 292 -11.30 6.47 17.61
CA LEU A 292 -10.91 5.29 18.37
C LEU A 292 -10.00 5.69 19.52
N HIS A 293 -10.33 5.25 20.73
CA HIS A 293 -9.44 5.32 21.89
C HIS A 293 -9.03 3.92 22.33
N LYS A 294 -7.76 3.69 22.63
CA LYS A 294 -7.26 2.42 23.14
C LYS A 294 -6.16 2.65 24.18
N LEU A 295 -6.29 2.02 25.33
CA LEU A 295 -5.21 1.87 26.30
C LEU A 295 -4.53 0.52 26.07
N LEU A 296 -3.21 0.53 25.90
CA LEU A 296 -2.37 -0.67 25.96
C LEU A 296 -1.59 -0.65 27.28
N GLN A 297 -1.48 -1.81 27.91
CA GLN A 297 -0.67 -2.01 29.11
C GLN A 297 0.23 -3.20 28.88
N HIS A 298 1.52 -3.03 29.11
CA HIS A 298 2.49 -4.09 28.93
C HIS A 298 3.60 -3.97 29.98
N SER A 299 4.20 -5.11 30.34
CA SER A 299 5.29 -5.18 31.30
C SER A 299 6.39 -6.06 30.74
N LEU A 300 7.62 -5.55 30.73
CA LEU A 300 8.77 -6.29 30.23
C LEU A 300 9.98 -6.13 31.16
N VAL A 301 10.84 -7.15 31.15
CA VAL A 301 12.15 -7.11 31.82
C VAL A 301 13.18 -6.61 30.82
N LEU A 302 13.97 -5.62 31.21
CA LEU A 302 14.99 -5.04 30.33
C LEU A 302 16.25 -5.91 30.34
N VAL A 303 16.82 -6.16 29.16
CA VAL A 303 18.05 -6.95 29.01
C VAL A 303 19.04 -6.13 28.19
N PRO A 304 20.24 -5.81 28.73
CA PRO A 304 20.73 -6.14 30.07
C PRO A 304 20.01 -5.39 31.20
N THR A 305 20.30 -5.75 32.46
CA THR A 305 19.67 -5.13 33.64
C THR A 305 19.82 -3.61 33.62
N ALA A 306 18.69 -2.90 33.67
CA ALA A 306 18.66 -1.45 33.59
C ALA A 306 18.87 -0.82 34.97
N GLN A 307 19.69 0.23 35.02
CA GLN A 307 19.78 1.15 36.14
C GLN A 307 18.64 2.17 36.12
N LYS A 308 18.31 2.68 34.92
CA LYS A 308 17.22 3.64 34.69
C LYS A 308 16.71 3.56 33.26
N VAL A 309 15.44 3.90 33.07
CA VAL A 309 14.85 4.15 31.75
C VAL A 309 14.99 5.62 31.41
N ASN A 310 15.53 5.93 30.24
CA ASN A 310 15.76 7.29 29.77
C ASN A 310 14.55 7.82 29.00
N GLN A 311 14.06 7.03 28.05
CA GLN A 311 12.93 7.41 27.20
C GLN A 311 12.20 6.19 26.68
N VAL A 312 10.88 6.33 26.47
CA VAL A 312 10.08 5.38 25.70
C VAL A 312 9.32 6.17 24.64
N ASN A 313 9.60 5.86 23.38
CA ASN A 313 8.87 6.39 22.23
C ASN A 313 8.12 5.25 21.56
N GLY A 314 7.20 5.57 20.66
CA GLY A 314 6.62 4.55 19.80
C GLY A 314 5.62 5.11 18.83
N GLU A 315 5.29 4.27 17.86
CA GLU A 315 4.37 4.59 16.77
C GLU A 315 3.46 3.39 16.50
N VAL A 316 2.36 3.65 15.78
CA VAL A 316 1.46 2.58 15.35
C VAL A 316 1.74 2.26 13.89
N THR A 317 2.04 1.00 13.62
CA THR A 317 2.32 0.44 12.29
C THR A 317 1.35 -0.70 11.99
N GLU A 318 1.46 -1.27 10.78
CA GLU A 318 0.76 -2.49 10.36
C GLU A 318 -0.77 -2.42 10.55
N ILE A 319 -1.35 -1.26 10.24
CA ILE A 319 -2.80 -1.07 10.40
C ILE A 319 -3.56 -1.85 9.34
N ALA A 320 -4.46 -2.72 9.80
CA ALA A 320 -5.45 -3.40 8.99
C ALA A 320 -6.86 -3.08 9.49
N THR A 321 -7.83 -3.06 8.58
CA THR A 321 -9.22 -2.75 8.89
C THR A 321 -10.18 -3.71 8.26
N ASP A 322 -11.26 -4.02 8.98
CA ASP A 322 -12.40 -4.74 8.44
C ASP A 322 -13.68 -3.91 8.68
N VAL A 323 -14.45 -3.68 7.61
CA VAL A 323 -15.67 -2.88 7.65
C VAL A 323 -16.86 -3.82 7.58
N ILE A 324 -17.62 -3.85 8.67
CA ILE A 324 -18.86 -4.61 8.79
C ILE A 324 -20.03 -3.65 9.04
N THR A 325 -21.25 -4.18 8.99
CA THR A 325 -22.45 -3.36 9.21
C THR A 325 -22.39 -2.66 10.56
N GLY A 326 -22.41 -1.32 10.52
CA GLY A 326 -22.44 -0.44 11.70
C GLY A 326 -21.12 -0.30 12.47
N LYS A 327 -20.02 -0.92 12.03
CA LYS A 327 -18.79 -1.02 12.81
C LYS A 327 -17.54 -1.16 11.93
N ILE A 328 -16.44 -0.55 12.36
CA ILE A 328 -15.12 -0.75 11.77
C ILE A 328 -14.21 -1.39 12.82
N ILE A 329 -13.64 -2.54 12.48
CA ILE A 329 -12.59 -3.20 13.27
C ILE A 329 -11.25 -2.65 12.82
N VAL A 330 -10.40 -2.28 13.77
CA VAL A 330 -9.05 -1.77 13.54
C VAL A 330 -8.07 -2.68 14.26
N GLN A 331 -7.11 -3.19 13.51
CA GLN A 331 -5.98 -3.97 14.00
C GLN A 331 -4.70 -3.19 13.68
N GLY A 332 -3.69 -3.32 14.54
CA GLY A 332 -2.39 -2.70 14.31
C GLY A 332 -1.37 -3.14 15.35
N VAL A 333 -0.13 -2.68 15.17
CA VAL A 333 0.97 -2.94 16.09
C VAL A 333 1.49 -1.61 16.60
N PHE A 334 1.56 -1.45 17.93
CA PHE A 334 2.33 -0.35 18.51
C PHE A 334 3.77 -0.82 18.72
N VAL A 335 4.73 -0.18 18.06
CA VAL A 335 6.15 -0.46 18.18
C VAL A 335 6.76 0.52 19.17
N ALA A 336 7.15 0.04 20.35
CA ALA A 336 7.79 0.82 21.39
C ALA A 336 9.31 0.73 21.24
N ARG A 337 10.00 1.88 21.20
CA ARG A 337 11.46 1.98 21.29
C ARG A 337 11.84 2.52 22.67
N ILE A 338 12.57 1.72 23.43
CA ILE A 338 12.90 1.96 24.83
C ILE A 338 14.41 2.19 24.93
N SER A 339 14.82 3.39 25.32
CA SER A 339 16.21 3.70 25.62
C SER A 339 16.45 3.71 27.13
N PHE A 340 17.50 3.03 27.58
CA PHE A 340 17.80 2.86 29.00
C PHE A 340 19.30 2.79 29.25
N THR A 341 19.73 3.06 30.48
CA THR A 341 21.13 2.91 30.89
C THR A 341 21.25 1.64 31.72
N GLY A 342 22.15 0.74 31.33
CA GLY A 342 22.45 -0.51 32.03
C GLY A 342 23.18 -0.28 33.35
N THR A 343 23.24 -1.31 34.20
CA THR A 343 24.02 -1.26 35.44
C THR A 343 25.53 -1.14 35.23
N ASP A 344 26.01 -1.40 34.03
CA ASP A 344 27.38 -1.16 33.56
C ASP A 344 27.64 0.29 33.12
N GLY A 345 26.60 1.14 33.12
CA GLY A 345 26.68 2.53 32.68
C GLY A 345 26.60 2.73 31.17
N ILE A 346 26.38 1.66 30.39
CA ILE A 346 26.23 1.72 28.93
C ILE A 346 24.77 2.02 28.58
N ASN A 347 24.54 2.74 27.49
CA ASN A 347 23.19 2.99 26.98
C ASN A 347 22.78 1.88 26.01
N TYR A 348 21.55 1.40 26.17
CA TYR A 348 20.95 0.34 25.38
C TYR A 348 19.62 0.81 24.79
N GLU A 349 19.25 0.19 23.68
CA GLU A 349 17.93 0.31 23.09
C GLU A 349 17.28 -1.07 22.96
N SER A 350 15.98 -1.11 23.21
CA SER A 350 15.13 -2.29 23.05
C SER A 350 13.86 -1.91 22.29
N GLU A 351 13.45 -2.77 21.37
CA GLU A 351 12.18 -2.65 20.66
C GLU A 351 11.18 -3.66 21.20
N GLU A 352 9.97 -3.21 21.52
CA GLU A 352 8.86 -4.06 21.97
C GLU A 352 7.65 -3.85 21.06
N ARG A 353 7.00 -4.95 20.63
CA ARG A 353 5.92 -4.91 19.65
C ARG A 353 4.61 -5.33 20.29
N LEU A 354 3.69 -4.38 20.42
CA LEU A 354 2.40 -4.57 21.10
C LEU A 354 1.25 -4.60 20.09
N PRO A 355 0.79 -5.79 19.65
CA PRO A 355 -0.36 -5.89 18.77
C PRO A 355 -1.64 -5.48 19.51
N PHE A 356 -2.55 -4.82 18.80
CA PHE A 356 -3.87 -4.47 19.34
C PHE A 356 -4.99 -4.71 18.34
N VAL A 357 -6.17 -4.96 18.90
CA VAL A 357 -7.44 -4.97 18.18
C VAL A 357 -8.42 -4.08 18.93
N SER A 358 -9.16 -3.27 18.19
CA SER A 358 -10.24 -2.43 18.70
C SER A 358 -11.27 -2.15 17.61
N TYR A 359 -12.29 -1.35 17.92
CA TYR A 359 -13.29 -0.98 16.95
C TYR A 359 -13.96 0.36 17.27
N VAL A 360 -14.54 0.97 16.25
CA VAL A 360 -15.47 2.11 16.36
C VAL A 360 -16.86 1.70 15.88
N LEU A 361 -17.90 2.26 16.51
CA LEU A 361 -19.27 2.12 16.05
C LEU A 361 -19.55 3.26 15.09
N LEU A 362 -19.89 2.94 13.85
CA LEU A 362 -20.17 3.91 12.80
C LEU A 362 -21.39 3.41 12.02
N ALA A 363 -22.56 3.98 12.31
CA ALA A 363 -23.85 3.46 11.86
C ALA A 363 -23.96 3.29 10.32
N GLY A 364 -23.32 4.18 9.55
CA GLY A 364 -23.27 4.12 8.09
C GLY A 364 -22.32 3.08 7.49
N ALA A 365 -21.47 2.43 8.29
CA ALA A 365 -20.51 1.44 7.78
C ALA A 365 -21.21 0.19 7.23
N GLN A 366 -20.76 -0.30 6.07
CA GLN A 366 -21.27 -1.52 5.42
C GLN A 366 -20.12 -2.31 4.76
N PRO A 367 -20.27 -3.64 4.60
CA PRO A 367 -19.32 -4.45 3.84
C PRO A 367 -19.08 -3.89 2.43
N GLY A 368 -17.82 -3.93 1.98
CA GLY A 368 -17.38 -3.39 0.69
C GLY A 368 -16.95 -1.92 0.73
N MET A 369 -17.20 -1.20 1.84
CA MET A 369 -16.55 0.09 2.11
C MET A 369 -15.08 -0.12 2.51
N THR A 370 -14.27 0.91 2.30
CA THR A 370 -12.90 0.94 2.83
C THR A 370 -12.87 1.77 4.11
N ALA A 371 -11.88 1.53 4.97
CA ALA A 371 -11.65 2.36 6.13
C ALA A 371 -10.27 3.00 6.07
N LYS A 372 -10.21 4.29 6.41
CA LYS A 372 -8.96 5.02 6.56
C LYS A 372 -8.73 5.32 8.03
N VAL A 373 -7.56 4.94 8.54
CA VAL A 373 -7.19 5.13 9.94
C VAL A 373 -5.99 6.06 10.01
N ILE A 374 -6.11 7.11 10.79
CA ILE A 374 -5.02 8.03 11.11
C ILE A 374 -4.68 7.80 12.58
N PRO A 375 -3.64 7.00 12.88
CA PRO A 375 -3.25 6.72 14.25
C PRO A 375 -2.58 7.93 14.90
N GLY A 376 -2.61 7.96 16.23
CA GLY A 376 -1.94 8.94 17.06
C GLY A 376 -1.63 8.35 18.43
N VAL A 377 -0.45 8.67 18.95
CA VAL A 377 -0.02 8.31 20.30
C VAL A 377 -0.21 9.54 21.17
N VAL A 378 -1.20 9.49 22.06
CA VAL A 378 -1.52 10.61 22.96
C VAL A 378 -0.48 10.72 24.06
N GLY A 379 0.03 9.58 24.53
CA GLY A 379 1.07 9.55 25.54
C GLY A 379 1.50 8.13 25.88
N ILE A 380 2.73 8.04 26.39
CA ILE A 380 3.34 6.83 26.92
C ILE A 380 3.77 7.14 28.35
N ILE A 381 3.32 6.33 29.31
CA ILE A 381 3.70 6.45 30.72
C ILE A 381 4.54 5.23 31.09
N PRO A 382 5.88 5.39 31.16
CA PRO A 382 6.77 4.36 31.68
C PRO A 382 6.87 4.43 33.21
N GLU A 383 6.72 3.29 33.87
CA GLU A 383 6.90 3.08 35.31
C GLU A 383 7.96 1.99 35.49
N PHE A 384 9.22 2.37 35.75
CA PHE A 384 10.33 1.45 35.92
C PHE A 384 10.61 1.14 37.40
N ASN A 385 10.71 -0.14 37.73
CA ASN A 385 11.15 -0.63 39.03
C ASN A 385 12.56 -1.23 38.89
N ALA A 386 13.57 -0.52 39.39
CA ALA A 386 14.97 -0.93 39.33
C ALA A 386 15.29 -2.17 40.19
N THR A 387 14.52 -2.44 41.25
CA THR A 387 14.74 -3.61 42.13
C THR A 387 14.40 -4.91 41.40
N ASP A 388 13.30 -4.90 40.64
CA ASP A 388 12.81 -6.07 39.91
C ASP A 388 13.23 -6.05 38.43
N ASN A 389 13.97 -5.01 38.00
CA ASN A 389 14.34 -4.74 36.61
C ASN A 389 13.13 -4.81 35.65
N LEU A 390 11.99 -4.29 36.11
CA LEU A 390 10.70 -4.43 35.44
C LEU A 390 10.19 -3.06 34.98
N LEU A 391 9.92 -2.93 33.69
CA LEU A 391 9.32 -1.74 33.10
C LEU A 391 7.85 -2.00 32.79
N HIS A 392 6.96 -1.23 33.41
CA HIS A 392 5.55 -1.16 33.04
C HIS A 392 5.33 0.02 32.10
N ILE A 393 4.67 -0.20 30.96
CA ILE A 393 4.28 0.86 30.03
C ILE A 393 2.76 0.91 29.86
N LYS A 394 2.22 2.13 29.96
CA LYS A 394 0.83 2.44 29.60
C LYS A 394 0.84 3.34 28.37
N VAL A 395 0.21 2.92 27.29
CA VAL A 395 0.17 3.63 26.01
C VAL A 395 -1.26 4.04 25.71
N PHE A 396 -1.48 5.35 25.54
CA PHE A 396 -2.78 5.90 25.17
C PHE A 396 -2.78 6.19 23.67
N LEU A 397 -3.52 5.38 22.92
CA LEU A 397 -3.72 5.56 21.50
C LEU A 397 -5.03 6.31 21.23
N LYS A 398 -4.98 7.24 20.27
CA LYS A 398 -6.13 7.91 19.68
C LYS A 398 -5.99 7.82 18.17
N ALA A 399 -6.96 7.23 17.48
CA ALA A 399 -6.97 7.19 16.03
C ALA A 399 -8.25 7.80 15.46
N THR A 400 -8.14 8.55 14.37
CA THR A 400 -9.31 8.97 13.59
C THR A 400 -9.61 7.89 12.56
N VAL A 401 -10.84 7.38 12.54
CA VAL A 401 -11.28 6.29 11.67
C VAL A 401 -12.39 6.80 10.76
N LYS A 402 -12.20 6.70 9.44
CA LYS A 402 -13.15 7.15 8.42
C LYS A 402 -13.67 5.97 7.62
N ALA A 403 -14.99 5.87 7.46
CA ALA A 403 -15.60 4.95 6.51
C ALA A 403 -15.70 5.65 5.14
N LEU A 404 -15.18 5.01 4.11
CA LEU A 404 -15.10 5.55 2.75
C LEU A 404 -15.83 4.62 1.78
N GLN A 405 -16.59 5.23 0.88
CA GLN A 405 -17.32 4.52 -0.16
C GLN A 405 -16.98 5.11 -1.52
N TRP A 406 -16.51 4.28 -2.45
CA TRP A 406 -16.40 4.66 -3.85
C TRP A 406 -17.78 4.88 -4.45
N VAL A 407 -17.99 6.08 -5.00
CA VAL A 407 -19.24 6.46 -5.66
C VAL A 407 -18.94 7.21 -6.96
N GLN A 408 -19.93 7.21 -7.84
CA GLN A 408 -20.03 8.18 -8.92
C GLN A 408 -20.87 9.37 -8.42
N ALA A 409 -20.27 10.55 -8.41
CA ALA A 409 -20.88 11.77 -7.90
C ALA A 409 -20.97 12.82 -9.01
N ALA A 410 -22.13 13.47 -9.13
CA ALA A 410 -22.32 14.60 -10.03
C ALA A 410 -21.99 15.89 -9.28
N VAL A 411 -20.94 16.60 -9.68
CA VAL A 411 -20.37 17.75 -8.96
C VAL A 411 -20.29 18.98 -9.85
N ALA A 412 -20.31 20.15 -9.23
CA ALA A 412 -20.09 21.43 -9.90
C ALA A 412 -18.60 21.81 -9.88
N GLU A 413 -18.12 22.33 -11.01
CA GLU A 413 -16.79 22.93 -11.14
C GLU A 413 -16.91 24.44 -10.93
N VAL A 414 -15.85 25.07 -10.40
CA VAL A 414 -15.76 26.54 -10.29
C VAL A 414 -15.61 27.12 -11.70
N GLU A 415 -16.43 28.13 -12.04
CA GLU A 415 -16.37 28.85 -13.33
C GLU A 415 -15.10 29.67 -13.54
#